data_AF-A0A2E3C4M4-F1
#
_entry.id   AF-A0A2E3C4M4-F1
#
_cell.length_a   1.000
_cell.length_b   1.000
_cell.length_c   1.000
_cell.angle_alpha   90.00
_cell.angle_beta   90.00
_cell.angle_gamma   90.00
#
_symmetry.space_group_name_H-M   'P 1'
#
loop_
_entity.id
_entity.type
_entity.pdbx_description
1 polymer ?
#
loop_
_entity_poly.entity_id
_entity_poly.type
_entity_poly.pdbx_seq_one_letter_code
_entity_poly.pdbx_strand_id
1 'polypeptide(L)'
;MAPMTDEVEFAQTRLNKALGDFGVLKPKSLRYKFMQYMGVLLWGRKLGYMAWWPRAGRSAGALLCNDGKILMGRRRNMLDGNGKYSWPAGFINKGETSAQGLSREIWEETRLKISAEHFTVDTLFYIRERFGNIAEMHDSDTISLSYYYHLPDSEIANIQETNEMHDFKWIDEIELDKMHENGQLAFES
;
A
#
# COMPACT_ATOMS: atom_id res chain seq x y z
N MET A 1 -24.01 -2.85 -4.12
CA MET A 1 -23.04 -1.78 -4.46
C MET A 1 -23.38 -0.60 -3.56
N ALA A 2 -22.57 -0.35 -2.54
CA ALA A 2 -22.66 0.89 -1.79
C ALA A 2 -22.21 2.04 -2.72
N PRO A 3 -22.84 3.22 -2.66
CA PRO A 3 -22.38 4.37 -3.41
C PRO A 3 -20.95 4.71 -2.98
N MET A 4 -20.08 4.87 -3.97
CA MET A 4 -18.70 5.35 -3.79
C MET A 4 -18.80 6.75 -3.18
N THR A 5 -18.22 6.97 -2.00
CA THR A 5 -18.25 8.28 -1.34
C THR A 5 -17.33 9.25 -2.09
N ASP A 6 -17.66 10.55 -2.05
CA ASP A 6 -16.94 11.63 -2.74
C ASP A 6 -15.43 11.65 -2.40
N GLU A 7 -15.04 11.08 -1.26
CA GLU A 7 -13.66 10.92 -0.77
C GLU A 7 -12.81 9.97 -1.65
N VAL A 8 -13.42 8.91 -2.18
CA VAL A 8 -12.75 7.93 -3.05
C VAL A 8 -12.51 8.52 -4.44
N GLU A 9 -13.45 9.32 -4.94
CA GLU A 9 -13.34 10.00 -6.23
C GLU A 9 -12.26 11.08 -6.21
N PHE A 10 -12.10 11.78 -5.09
CA PHE A 10 -11.03 12.73 -4.85
C PHE A 10 -9.64 12.07 -4.90
N ALA A 11 -9.44 11.01 -4.13
CA ALA A 11 -8.19 10.26 -4.08
C ALA A 11 -7.81 9.73 -5.48
N GLN A 12 -8.78 9.18 -6.19
CA GLN A 12 -8.56 8.56 -7.49
C GLN A 12 -8.22 9.60 -8.58
N THR A 13 -8.83 10.79 -8.57
CA THR A 13 -8.63 11.79 -9.62
C THR A 13 -7.31 12.56 -9.48
N ARG A 14 -6.89 12.85 -8.24
CA ARG A 14 -5.67 13.64 -7.97
C ARG A 14 -4.41 12.78 -7.89
N LEU A 15 -4.47 11.59 -7.29
CA LEU A 15 -3.31 10.69 -7.19
C LEU A 15 -2.94 10.08 -8.54
N ASN A 16 -3.91 9.77 -9.42
CA ASN A 16 -3.61 9.33 -10.79
C ASN A 16 -2.86 10.40 -11.59
N LYS A 17 -3.15 11.68 -11.35
CA LYS A 17 -2.47 12.81 -12.01
C LYS A 17 -1.05 13.03 -11.46
N ALA A 18 -0.81 12.70 -10.18
CA ALA A 18 0.49 12.83 -9.52
C ALA A 18 1.42 11.62 -9.75
N LEU A 19 0.86 10.43 -9.99
CA LEU A 19 1.60 9.15 -10.00
C LEU A 19 1.83 8.57 -11.41
N GLY A 20 1.31 9.23 -12.45
CA GLY A 20 1.47 8.83 -13.86
C GLY A 20 0.54 7.68 -14.29
N ASP A 21 0.27 7.62 -15.60
CA ASP A 21 -0.63 6.66 -16.26
C ASP A 21 -0.06 5.22 -16.30
N PHE A 22 0.09 4.55 -15.16
CA PHE A 22 0.42 3.12 -15.14
C PHE A 22 -0.87 2.29 -15.11
N GLY A 23 -1.33 1.94 -16.32
CA GLY A 23 -2.63 1.36 -16.59
C GLY A 23 -2.82 -0.06 -16.08
N VAL A 24 -3.69 -0.22 -15.09
CA VAL A 24 -4.35 -1.50 -14.76
C VAL A 24 -5.14 -1.97 -15.99
N LEU A 25 -4.77 -3.09 -16.61
CA LEU A 25 -5.61 -3.71 -17.65
C LEU A 25 -6.95 -4.11 -17.01
N LYS A 26 -8.04 -3.46 -17.43
CA LYS A 26 -9.40 -3.78 -16.95
C LYS A 26 -9.66 -5.29 -17.10
N PRO A 27 -10.16 -5.99 -16.06
CA PRO A 27 -10.39 -7.45 -16.09
C PRO A 27 -11.30 -7.93 -17.23
N LYS A 28 -12.14 -7.04 -17.76
CA LYS A 28 -13.04 -7.32 -18.87
C LYS A 28 -12.39 -7.15 -20.26
N SER A 29 -11.20 -6.55 -20.33
CA SER A 29 -10.50 -6.31 -21.60
C SER A 29 -10.05 -7.61 -22.26
N LEU A 30 -10.08 -7.63 -23.60
CA LEU A 30 -9.63 -8.77 -24.39
C LEU A 30 -8.16 -9.12 -24.10
N ARG A 31 -7.33 -8.07 -23.92
CA ARG A 31 -5.92 -8.19 -23.57
C ARG A 31 -5.72 -8.88 -22.21
N TYR A 32 -6.49 -8.51 -21.18
CA TYR A 32 -6.42 -9.17 -19.87
C TYR A 32 -6.76 -10.67 -19.97
N LYS A 33 -7.83 -11.02 -20.68
CA LYS A 33 -8.25 -12.42 -20.85
C LYS A 33 -7.22 -13.26 -21.60
N PHE A 34 -6.64 -12.70 -22.66
CA PHE A 34 -5.57 -13.35 -23.43
C PHE A 34 -4.32 -13.60 -22.56
N MET A 35 -3.94 -12.62 -21.73
CA MET A 35 -2.79 -12.77 -20.83
C MET A 35 -3.03 -13.80 -19.71
N GLN A 36 -4.26 -13.88 -19.17
CA GLN A 36 -4.62 -14.93 -18.21
C GLN A 36 -4.52 -16.33 -18.82
N TYR A 37 -4.92 -16.47 -20.09
CA TYR A 37 -4.79 -17.73 -20.83
C TYR A 37 -3.32 -18.13 -20.99
N MET A 38 -2.44 -17.19 -21.40
CA MET A 38 -1.01 -17.44 -21.49
C MET A 38 -0.37 -17.79 -20.13
N GLY A 39 -0.86 -17.17 -19.06
CA GLY A 39 -0.49 -17.49 -17.68
C GLY A 39 -0.68 -18.96 -17.34
N VAL A 40 -1.87 -19.46 -17.65
CA VAL A 40 -2.24 -20.87 -17.44
C VAL A 40 -1.43 -21.78 -18.36
N LEU A 41 -1.28 -21.41 -19.63
CA LEU A 41 -0.58 -22.23 -20.62
C LEU A 41 0.91 -22.41 -20.29
N LEU A 42 1.60 -21.35 -19.89
CA LEU A 42 3.05 -21.37 -19.68
C LEU A 42 3.44 -21.73 -18.24
N TRP A 43 2.61 -21.39 -17.25
CA TRP A 43 2.96 -21.54 -15.83
C TRP A 43 1.89 -22.26 -15.00
N GLY A 44 0.86 -22.84 -15.62
CA GLY A 44 -0.15 -23.66 -14.94
C GLY A 44 -1.05 -22.90 -13.96
N ARG A 45 -1.06 -21.56 -13.98
CA ARG A 45 -1.82 -20.73 -13.04
C ARG A 45 -2.30 -19.42 -13.66
N LYS A 46 -3.43 -18.89 -13.17
CA LYS A 46 -3.87 -17.53 -13.46
C LYS A 46 -2.91 -16.53 -12.79
N LEU A 47 -2.63 -15.42 -13.47
CA LEU A 47 -1.74 -14.37 -12.98
C LEU A 47 -2.55 -13.44 -12.07
N GLY A 48 -2.21 -13.38 -10.78
CA GLY A 48 -2.89 -12.49 -9.81
C GLY A 48 -2.69 -11.00 -10.10
N TYR A 49 -1.56 -10.65 -10.71
CA TYR A 49 -1.15 -9.31 -11.14
C TYR A 49 -0.04 -9.47 -12.20
N MET A 50 0.07 -8.51 -13.13
CA MET A 50 1.05 -8.55 -14.22
C MET A 50 2.28 -7.68 -13.89
N ALA A 51 3.25 -8.20 -13.14
CA ALA A 51 4.61 -7.66 -13.21
C ALA A 51 5.43 -8.45 -14.22
N TRP A 52 6.11 -7.74 -15.12
CA TRP A 52 6.96 -8.31 -16.16
C TRP A 52 8.28 -8.90 -15.64
N TRP A 53 8.60 -8.72 -14.36
CA TRP A 53 9.83 -9.18 -13.74
C TRP A 53 9.58 -10.30 -12.70
N PRO A 54 10.10 -11.52 -12.91
CA PRO A 54 9.85 -12.68 -12.04
C PRO A 54 10.50 -12.57 -10.64
N ARG A 55 11.16 -11.44 -10.32
CA ARG A 55 11.90 -11.21 -9.07
C ARG A 55 11.50 -9.94 -8.31
N ALA A 56 10.42 -9.25 -8.72
CA ALA A 56 9.97 -8.06 -8.01
C ALA A 56 9.57 -8.41 -6.56
N GLY A 57 10.09 -7.64 -5.60
CA GLY A 57 9.66 -7.70 -4.22
C GLY A 57 8.17 -7.34 -4.12
N ARG A 58 7.45 -8.00 -3.23
CA ARG A 58 6.04 -7.68 -2.98
C ARG A 58 5.95 -6.94 -1.67
N SER A 59 5.18 -5.87 -1.61
CA SER A 59 4.87 -5.17 -0.36
C SER A 59 3.38 -4.84 -0.30
N ALA A 60 2.90 -4.56 0.90
CA ALA A 60 1.55 -4.03 1.10
C ALA A 60 1.54 -2.98 2.21
N GLY A 61 0.61 -2.03 2.12
CA GLY A 61 0.38 -1.01 3.13
C GLY A 61 -1.10 -0.73 3.37
N ALA A 62 -1.40 -0.08 4.49
CA ALA A 62 -2.77 0.31 4.85
C ALA A 62 -2.86 1.78 5.22
N LEU A 63 -3.80 2.50 4.58
CA LEU A 63 -4.34 3.74 5.09
C LEU A 63 -5.39 3.39 6.16
N LEU A 64 -4.99 3.51 7.42
CA LEU A 64 -5.92 3.38 8.55
C LEU A 64 -6.62 4.73 8.74
N CYS A 65 -7.93 4.76 8.48
CA CYS A 65 -8.72 5.99 8.45
C CYS A 65 -9.68 6.07 9.64
N ASN A 66 -9.79 7.24 10.25
CA ASN A 66 -10.78 7.54 11.28
C ASN A 66 -11.06 9.05 11.28
N ASP A 67 -12.34 9.45 11.36
CA ASP A 67 -12.78 10.86 11.42
C ASP A 67 -12.12 11.78 10.37
N GLY A 68 -12.09 11.34 9.11
CA GLY A 68 -11.48 12.09 8.00
C GLY A 68 -9.94 12.20 8.04
N LYS A 69 -9.28 11.50 8.97
CA LYS A 69 -7.82 11.51 9.15
C LYS A 69 -7.23 10.14 8.87
N ILE A 70 -5.92 10.13 8.61
CA ILE A 70 -5.13 8.91 8.43
C ILE A 70 -4.08 8.77 9.53
N LEU A 71 -3.83 7.53 9.95
CA LEU A 71 -2.76 7.23 10.89
C LEU A 71 -1.40 7.22 10.19
N MET A 72 -0.46 7.99 10.72
CA MET A 72 0.93 8.02 10.30
C MET A 72 1.83 7.73 11.49
N GLY A 73 2.85 6.90 11.29
CA GLY A 73 3.89 6.61 12.28
C GLY A 73 5.25 7.07 11.80
N ARG A 74 6.09 7.55 12.70
CA ARG A 74 7.48 7.90 12.42
C ARG A 74 8.34 6.63 12.45
N ARG A 75 9.07 6.37 11.37
CA ARG A 75 9.90 5.17 11.20
C ARG A 75 11.14 5.21 12.10
N ARG A 76 11.47 4.07 12.73
CA ARG A 76 12.74 3.79 13.44
C ARG A 76 13.57 2.79 12.62
N ASN A 77 14.88 2.99 12.56
CA ASN A 77 15.89 1.98 12.18
C ASN A 77 15.80 1.33 10.78
N MET A 78 15.25 1.99 9.77
CA MET A 78 15.35 1.51 8.38
C MET A 78 16.39 2.32 7.58
N LEU A 79 17.15 1.65 6.71
CA LEU A 79 18.19 2.27 5.87
C LEU A 79 17.62 3.39 4.98
N ASP A 80 16.34 3.29 4.59
CA ASP A 80 15.61 4.30 3.81
C ASP A 80 14.44 4.92 4.62
N GLY A 81 14.38 6.25 4.62
CA GLY A 81 13.28 7.01 5.26
C GLY A 81 13.28 7.00 6.78
N ASN A 82 14.42 6.71 7.43
CA ASN A 82 14.54 6.78 8.90
C ASN A 82 14.13 8.16 9.42
N GLY A 83 13.30 8.18 10.47
CA GLY A 83 12.83 9.43 11.06
C GLY A 83 11.82 10.22 10.21
N LYS A 84 11.41 9.70 9.04
CA LYS A 84 10.26 10.23 8.28
C LYS A 84 8.96 9.50 8.68
N TYR A 85 7.83 10.13 8.41
CA TYR A 85 6.51 9.55 8.66
C TYR A 85 6.04 8.69 7.49
N SER A 86 5.42 7.56 7.80
CA SER A 86 4.75 6.70 6.84
C SER A 86 3.49 6.08 7.43
N TRP A 87 2.59 5.59 6.57
CA TRP A 87 1.54 4.66 7.00
C TRP A 87 2.13 3.25 7.18
N PRO A 88 1.47 2.36 7.94
CA PRO A 88 1.94 1.00 8.13
C PRO A 88 2.07 0.23 6.81
N ALA A 89 3.25 -0.32 6.54
CA ALA A 89 3.55 -1.02 5.28
C ALA A 89 4.87 -1.79 5.34
N GLY A 90 4.90 -2.95 4.69
CA GLY A 90 6.13 -3.74 4.61
C GLY A 90 6.11 -4.81 3.54
N PHE A 91 7.18 -5.61 3.49
CA PHE A 91 7.38 -6.64 2.49
C PHE A 91 6.57 -7.90 2.82
N ILE A 92 6.09 -8.59 1.78
CA ILE A 92 5.33 -9.83 1.92
C ILE A 92 6.29 -11.01 1.95
N ASN A 93 6.24 -11.80 3.04
CA ASN A 93 7.10 -12.96 3.18
C ASN A 93 6.72 -14.07 2.20
N LYS A 94 7.66 -15.02 2.03
CA LYS A 94 7.41 -16.21 1.21
C LYS A 94 6.30 -17.04 1.85
N GLY A 95 5.25 -17.32 1.09
CA GLY A 95 4.10 -18.11 1.53
C GLY A 95 2.92 -17.29 2.05
N GLU A 96 3.09 -15.98 2.28
CA GLU A 96 2.00 -15.08 2.63
C GLU A 96 1.25 -14.58 1.39
N THR A 97 -0.07 -14.39 1.55
CA THR A 97 -0.85 -13.48 0.70
C THR A 97 -0.55 -12.03 1.07
N SER A 98 -0.84 -11.08 0.18
CA SER A 98 -0.65 -9.65 0.49
C SER A 98 -1.46 -9.19 1.69
N ALA A 99 -2.67 -9.73 1.85
CA ALA A 99 -3.54 -9.46 3.00
C ALA A 99 -2.97 -10.00 4.32
N GLN A 100 -2.41 -11.22 4.29
CA GLN A 100 -1.76 -11.82 5.46
C GLN A 100 -0.50 -11.04 5.86
N GLY A 101 0.35 -10.70 4.88
CA GLY A 101 1.53 -9.89 5.14
C GLY A 101 1.16 -8.53 5.70
N LEU A 102 0.19 -7.83 5.12
CA LEU A 102 -0.28 -6.54 5.64
C LEU A 102 -0.84 -6.65 7.08
N SER A 103 -1.64 -7.67 7.37
CA SER A 103 -2.14 -7.92 8.72
C SER A 103 -1.01 -8.12 9.74
N ARG A 104 0.05 -8.85 9.35
CA ARG A 104 1.28 -9.00 10.16
C ARG A 104 2.01 -7.67 10.34
N GLU A 105 2.29 -6.94 9.26
CA GLU A 105 3.03 -5.67 9.30
C GLU A 105 2.31 -4.65 10.20
N ILE A 106 0.99 -4.50 10.05
CA ILE A 106 0.20 -3.63 10.93
C ILE A 106 0.39 -4.01 12.40
N TRP A 107 0.37 -5.31 12.73
CA TRP A 107 0.57 -5.75 14.10
C TRP A 107 2.02 -5.54 14.59
N GLU A 108 3.02 -5.75 13.73
CA GLU A 108 4.44 -5.55 14.06
C GLU A 108 4.76 -4.07 14.30
N GLU A 109 4.18 -3.17 13.51
CA GLU A 109 4.46 -1.73 13.54
C GLU A 109 3.59 -0.99 14.56
N THR A 110 2.33 -1.40 14.78
CA THR A 110 1.33 -0.64 15.58
C THR A 110 0.67 -1.42 16.72
N ARG A 111 0.87 -2.73 16.79
CA ARG A 111 0.17 -3.69 17.68
C ARG A 111 -1.34 -3.83 17.46
N LEU A 112 -1.92 -3.16 16.48
CA LEU A 112 -3.31 -3.40 16.06
C LEU A 112 -3.48 -4.79 15.44
N LYS A 113 -4.61 -5.43 15.72
CA LYS A 113 -4.98 -6.72 15.13
C LYS A 113 -6.12 -6.54 14.15
N ILE A 114 -5.79 -6.44 12.88
CA ILE A 114 -6.77 -6.33 11.79
C ILE A 114 -6.73 -7.62 10.98
N SER A 115 -7.89 -8.28 10.85
CA SER A 115 -7.99 -9.55 10.12
C SER A 115 -7.68 -9.36 8.63
N ALA A 116 -6.93 -10.30 8.06
CA ALA A 116 -6.57 -10.30 6.64
C ALA A 116 -7.80 -10.32 5.71
N GLU A 117 -8.96 -10.79 6.20
CA GLU A 117 -10.21 -10.84 5.43
C GLU A 117 -10.76 -9.44 5.07
N HIS A 118 -10.31 -8.39 5.76
CA HIS A 118 -10.68 -7.01 5.43
C HIS A 118 -9.88 -6.44 4.26
N PHE A 119 -8.75 -7.05 3.88
CA PHE A 119 -7.90 -6.60 2.78
C PHE A 119 -8.23 -7.36 1.51
N THR A 120 -9.24 -6.87 0.80
CA THR A 120 -9.80 -7.46 -0.41
C THR A 120 -9.67 -6.49 -1.58
N VAL A 121 -10.16 -6.90 -2.75
CA VAL A 121 -10.20 -6.01 -3.93
C VAL A 121 -11.07 -4.79 -3.69
N ASP A 122 -12.11 -4.89 -2.84
CA ASP A 122 -13.01 -3.77 -2.54
C ASP A 122 -12.37 -2.71 -1.63
N THR A 123 -11.32 -3.08 -0.88
CA THR A 123 -10.55 -2.18 -0.02
C THR A 123 -9.20 -1.77 -0.61
N LEU A 124 -8.84 -2.32 -1.78
CA LEU A 124 -7.63 -1.95 -2.51
C LEU A 124 -7.83 -0.59 -3.20
N PHE A 125 -7.04 0.41 -2.82
CA PHE A 125 -7.16 1.76 -3.41
C PHE A 125 -6.03 2.12 -4.38
N TYR A 126 -4.83 1.55 -4.19
CA TYR A 126 -3.68 1.90 -5.03
C TYR A 126 -2.72 0.72 -5.23
N ILE A 127 -2.15 0.64 -6.43
CA ILE A 127 -1.11 -0.30 -6.79
C ILE A 127 0.06 0.52 -7.33
N ARG A 128 1.24 0.32 -6.76
CA ARG A 128 2.48 0.93 -7.25
C ARG A 128 3.39 -0.15 -7.81
N GLU A 129 3.88 0.06 -9.03
CA GLU A 129 4.97 -0.71 -9.58
C GLU A 129 6.20 0.21 -9.63
N ARG A 130 7.29 -0.17 -8.97
CA ARG A 130 8.60 0.46 -9.13
C ARG A 130 9.47 -0.49 -9.95
N PHE A 131 10.03 0.04 -11.03
CA PHE A 131 11.02 -0.65 -11.85
C PHE A 131 12.37 0.03 -11.64
N GLY A 132 13.36 -0.73 -11.16
CA GLY A 132 14.74 -0.31 -11.05
C GLY A 132 15.54 -0.73 -12.29
N ASN A 133 16.54 0.05 -12.66
CA ASN A 133 17.56 -0.38 -13.62
C ASN A 133 18.64 -1.17 -12.87
N ILE A 134 18.81 -2.46 -13.22
CA ILE A 134 19.81 -3.35 -12.59
C ILE A 134 21.24 -2.81 -12.74
N ALA A 135 21.51 -1.99 -13.77
CA ALA A 135 22.84 -1.38 -13.97
C ALA A 135 23.09 -0.15 -13.07
N GLU A 136 22.06 0.44 -12.45
CA GLU A 136 22.10 1.72 -11.72
C GLU A 136 21.55 1.60 -10.29
N MET A 137 21.48 0.37 -9.74
CA MET A 137 20.65 0.00 -8.57
C MET A 137 20.84 0.92 -7.34
N HIS A 138 19.89 1.83 -7.16
CA HIS A 138 19.52 2.40 -5.87
C HIS A 138 18.28 1.70 -5.28
N ASP A 139 17.33 1.25 -6.12
CA ASP A 139 16.09 0.59 -5.70
C ASP A 139 15.88 -0.78 -6.39
N SER A 140 15.31 -1.75 -5.66
CA SER A 140 14.86 -3.04 -6.22
C SER A 140 13.47 -2.94 -6.85
N ASP A 141 13.20 -3.74 -7.89
CA ASP A 141 11.85 -3.86 -8.47
C ASP A 141 10.84 -4.24 -7.38
N THR A 142 9.76 -3.48 -7.23
CA THR A 142 8.72 -3.75 -6.23
C THR A 142 7.32 -3.53 -6.75
N ILE A 143 6.39 -4.37 -6.29
CA ILE A 143 4.94 -4.16 -6.42
C ILE A 143 4.38 -3.92 -5.02
N SER A 144 3.82 -2.74 -4.80
CA SER A 144 3.19 -2.34 -3.55
C SER A 144 1.67 -2.29 -3.72
N LEU A 145 0.93 -2.98 -2.85
CA LEU A 145 -0.53 -2.90 -2.78
C LEU A 145 -0.96 -2.09 -1.57
N SER A 146 -1.74 -1.03 -1.77
CA SER A 146 -2.22 -0.19 -0.67
C SER A 146 -3.73 -0.33 -0.51
N TYR A 147 -4.15 -0.59 0.72
CA TYR A 147 -5.55 -0.79 1.12
C TYR A 147 -6.01 0.34 2.02
N TYR A 148 -7.31 0.65 2.03
CA TYR A 148 -7.91 1.51 3.04
C TYR A 148 -8.65 0.66 4.07
N TYR A 149 -8.64 1.09 5.32
CA TYR A 149 -9.40 0.44 6.38
C TYR A 149 -9.91 1.48 7.36
N HIS A 150 -11.22 1.51 7.58
CA HIS A 150 -11.81 2.35 8.62
C HIS A 150 -11.54 1.72 9.99
N LEU A 151 -10.74 2.40 10.81
CA LEU A 151 -10.39 1.94 12.14
C LEU A 151 -11.46 2.42 13.14
N PRO A 152 -12.18 1.51 13.84
CA PRO A 152 -13.17 1.91 14.84
C PRO A 152 -12.52 2.63 16.02
N ASP A 153 -13.22 3.59 16.62
CA ASP A 153 -12.74 4.37 17.77
C ASP A 153 -12.26 3.48 18.93
N SER A 154 -12.92 2.33 19.13
CA SER A 154 -12.56 1.35 20.16
C SER A 154 -11.17 0.74 19.98
N GLU A 155 -10.66 0.69 18.75
CA GLU A 155 -9.35 0.13 18.43
C GLU A 155 -8.24 1.18 18.45
N ILE A 156 -8.57 2.47 18.39
CA ILE A 156 -7.56 3.57 18.38
C ILE A 156 -6.71 3.53 19.66
N ALA A 157 -7.33 3.25 20.80
CA ALA A 157 -6.63 3.15 22.09
C ALA A 157 -5.64 1.97 22.15
N ASN A 158 -5.72 1.01 21.22
CA ASN A 158 -4.84 -0.16 21.19
C ASN A 158 -3.53 0.09 20.42
N ILE A 159 -3.38 1.24 19.76
CA ILE A 159 -2.17 1.61 19.03
C ILE A 159 -1.01 1.79 20.03
N GLN A 160 0.11 1.13 19.77
CA GLN A 160 1.30 1.19 20.62
C GLN A 160 2.54 1.42 19.78
N GLU A 161 3.48 2.23 20.32
CA GLU A 161 4.81 2.36 19.74
C GLU A 161 5.55 1.02 19.75
N THR A 162 6.40 0.85 18.74
CA THR A 162 7.20 -0.34 18.53
C THR A 162 8.65 0.04 18.25
N ASN A 163 9.48 -0.95 17.99
CA ASN A 163 10.86 -0.71 17.57
C ASN A 163 10.96 -0.23 16.12
N GLU A 164 9.85 -0.27 15.36
CA GLU A 164 9.78 0.09 13.94
C GLU A 164 9.03 1.39 13.70
N MET A 165 7.96 1.66 14.46
CA MET A 165 7.21 2.90 14.37
C MET A 165 6.91 3.52 15.74
N HIS A 166 6.91 4.84 15.79
CA HIS A 166 6.63 5.63 16.99
C HIS A 166 6.02 6.98 16.63
N ASP A 167 5.65 7.81 17.61
CA ASP A 167 5.14 9.16 17.39
C ASP A 167 3.96 9.17 16.40
N PHE A 168 2.95 8.34 16.69
CA PHE A 168 1.78 8.20 15.84
C PHE A 168 0.94 9.47 15.82
N LYS A 169 0.48 9.85 14.63
CA LYS A 169 -0.36 11.03 14.39
C LYS A 169 -1.52 10.69 13.49
N TRP A 170 -2.69 11.20 13.86
CA TRP A 170 -3.85 11.27 12.98
C TRP A 170 -3.79 12.59 12.24
N ILE A 171 -3.49 12.54 10.95
CA ILE A 171 -3.32 13.75 10.14
C ILE A 171 -4.45 13.90 9.14
N ASP A 172 -4.86 15.15 8.92
CA ASP A 172 -5.78 15.51 7.84
C ASP A 172 -5.03 15.87 6.54
N GLU A 173 -5.79 16.21 5.49
CA GLU A 173 -5.24 16.58 4.17
C GLU A 173 -4.29 17.79 4.25
N ILE A 174 -4.63 18.81 5.04
CA ILE A 174 -3.85 20.04 5.16
C ILE A 174 -2.54 19.77 5.85
N GLU A 175 -2.55 18.94 6.90
CA GLU A 175 -1.35 18.48 7.58
C GLU A 175 -0.49 17.60 6.68
N LEU A 176 -1.09 16.69 5.91
CA LEU A 176 -0.37 15.84 4.96
C LEU A 176 0.39 16.67 3.92
N ASP A 177 -0.26 17.67 3.32
CA ASP A 177 0.36 18.57 2.35
C ASP A 177 1.55 19.33 2.95
N LYS A 178 1.38 19.88 4.16
CA LYS A 178 2.48 20.56 4.88
C LYS A 178 3.62 19.61 5.18
N MET A 179 3.33 18.38 5.60
CA MET A 179 4.36 17.37 5.88
C MET A 179 5.12 16.98 4.60
N HIS A 180 4.43 16.92 3.46
CA HIS A 180 5.04 16.68 2.16
C HIS A 180 5.97 17.83 1.76
N GLU A 181 5.49 19.08 1.82
CA GLU A 181 6.30 20.27 1.51
C GLU A 181 7.55 20.38 2.40
N ASN A 182 7.44 19.95 3.66
CA ASN A 182 8.56 19.95 4.61
C ASN A 182 9.48 18.73 4.49
N GLY A 183 9.26 17.82 3.53
CA GLY A 183 10.08 16.63 3.32
C GLY A 183 10.03 15.61 4.47
N GLN A 184 8.91 15.57 5.20
CA GLN A 184 8.74 14.75 6.40
C GLN A 184 8.18 13.36 6.10
N LEU A 185 7.79 13.07 4.85
CA LEU A 185 7.16 11.83 4.45
C LEU A 185 8.17 10.85 3.84
N ALA A 186 8.06 9.57 4.19
CA ALA A 186 8.98 8.53 3.71
C ALA A 186 8.77 8.18 2.23
N PHE A 187 7.59 8.49 1.67
CA PHE A 187 7.26 8.32 0.27
C PHE A 187 7.39 9.66 -0.44
N GLU A 188 8.63 10.06 -0.69
CA GLU A 188 8.95 11.06 -1.69
C GLU A 188 9.12 10.37 -3.06
N SER A 189 8.62 11.05 -4.09
CA SER A 189 8.63 10.67 -5.50
C SER A 189 10.05 10.52 -6.04
#